data_AF-A0A3B0VA05-F1
#
_entry.id   AF-A0A3B0VA05-F1
#
_cell.length_a   1.000
_cell.length_b   1.000
_cell.length_c   1.000
_cell.angle_alpha   90.00
_cell.angle_beta   90.00
_cell.angle_gamma   90.00
#
_symmetry.space_group_name_H-M   'P 1'
#
loop_
_entity.id
_entity.type
_entity.pdbx_description
1 polymer ?
#
loop_
_entity_poly.entity_id
_entity_poly.type
_entity_poly.pdbx_seq_one_letter_code
_entity_poly.pdbx_strand_id
1 'polypeptide(L)'
;MNKITAFLFVIFFTAMSALYAQQPVTKMHSLYLYNFIKNIKWSNVDNKYMVGVFADDKTVKEINNVIGIRNFNNKPIEVKKISSPTEAGNCHIVFVSSSFKSTLKQLNTPAVLKNTLVVSEEGGMNNGASIAFIL
;
A
#
# COMPACT_ATOMS: atom_id res chain seq x y z
N MET A 1 -8.94 -2.30 50.39
CA MET A 1 -8.64 -2.71 49.00
C MET A 1 -7.55 -3.76 49.07
N ASN A 2 -7.86 -5.01 48.73
CA ASN A 2 -6.93 -6.11 48.95
C ASN A 2 -5.83 -6.04 47.89
N LYS A 3 -4.58 -6.37 48.26
CA LYS A 3 -3.43 -6.33 47.34
C LYS A 3 -3.69 -7.15 46.06
N ILE A 4 -4.48 -8.22 46.17
CA ILE A 4 -4.93 -9.08 45.06
C ILE A 4 -5.86 -8.32 44.11
N THR A 5 -6.80 -7.52 44.64
CA THR A 5 -7.73 -6.74 43.81
C THR A 5 -7.00 -5.63 43.05
N ALA A 6 -6.01 -5.00 43.68
CA ALA A 6 -5.15 -4.02 43.02
C ALA A 6 -4.30 -4.67 41.90
N PHE A 7 -3.78 -5.86 42.13
CA PHE A 7 -2.98 -6.60 41.15
C PHE A 7 -3.80 -7.04 39.92
N LEU A 8 -5.03 -7.53 40.13
CA LEU A 8 -5.95 -7.89 39.06
C LEU A 8 -6.37 -6.67 38.21
N PHE A 9 -6.52 -5.51 38.84
CA PHE A 9 -6.87 -4.28 38.15
C PHE A 9 -5.73 -3.78 37.24
N VAL A 10 -4.47 -3.91 37.68
CA VAL A 10 -3.29 -3.58 36.87
C VAL A 10 -3.16 -4.51 35.66
N ILE A 11 -3.38 -5.82 35.84
CA ILE A 11 -3.36 -6.79 34.72
C ILE A 11 -4.43 -6.44 33.69
N PHE A 12 -5.65 -6.15 34.14
CA PHE A 12 -6.76 -5.78 33.24
C PHE A 12 -6.47 -4.51 32.43
N PHE A 13 -5.87 -3.49 33.06
CA PHE A 13 -5.51 -2.25 32.37
C PHE A 13 -4.38 -2.43 31.36
N THR A 14 -3.40 -3.30 31.63
CA THR A 14 -2.31 -3.61 30.68
C THR A 14 -2.75 -4.49 29.52
N ALA A 15 -3.78 -5.32 29.69
CA ALA A 15 -4.30 -6.16 28.62
C ALA A 15 -5.09 -5.35 27.57
N MET A 16 -5.79 -4.29 27.98
CA MET A 16 -6.53 -3.42 27.06
C MET A 16 -5.63 -2.61 26.13
N SER A 17 -4.43 -2.19 26.57
CA SER A 17 -3.52 -1.40 25.72
C SER A 17 -2.85 -2.23 24.61
N ALA A 18 -2.69 -3.54 24.79
CA ALA A 18 -2.12 -4.44 23.77
C ALA A 18 -3.02 -4.59 22.53
N LEU A 19 -4.33 -4.41 22.65
CA LEU A 19 -5.29 -4.53 21.55
C LEU A 19 -5.29 -3.33 20.58
N TYR A 20 -4.83 -2.17 21.01
CA TYR A 20 -4.83 -0.94 20.20
C TYR A 20 -3.51 -0.69 19.44
N ALA A 21 -2.48 -1.51 19.65
CA ALA A 21 -1.13 -1.24 19.16
C ALA A 21 -0.84 -1.74 17.73
N GLN A 22 -1.70 -2.57 17.13
CA GLN A 22 -1.50 -3.08 15.77
C GLN A 22 -2.39 -2.33 14.78
N GLN A 23 -1.96 -1.15 14.32
CA GLN A 23 -2.53 -0.65 13.06
C GLN A 23 -2.21 -1.67 11.95
N PRO A 24 -3.19 -2.07 11.13
CA PRO A 24 -2.92 -3.00 10.04
C PRO A 24 -1.81 -2.44 9.14
N VAL A 25 -0.79 -3.25 8.88
CA VAL A 25 0.37 -2.87 8.03
C VAL A 25 -0.09 -2.31 6.68
N THR A 26 -1.13 -2.92 6.09
CA THR A 26 -1.79 -2.46 4.86
C THR A 26 -2.29 -1.01 4.92
N LYS A 27 -2.81 -0.56 6.07
CA LYS A 27 -3.23 0.83 6.25
C LYS A 27 -2.04 1.79 6.20
N MET A 28 -0.90 1.42 6.78
CA MET A 28 0.33 2.22 6.66
C MET A 28 0.84 2.24 5.22
N HIS A 29 0.91 1.08 4.56
CA HIS A 29 1.26 0.98 3.13
C HIS A 29 0.39 1.93 2.30
N SER A 30 -0.92 1.92 2.51
CA SER A 30 -1.87 2.78 1.82
C SER A 30 -1.57 4.28 2.00
N LEU A 31 -1.21 4.71 3.21
CA LEU A 31 -0.81 6.10 3.47
C LEU A 31 0.49 6.47 2.74
N TYR A 32 1.45 5.55 2.67
CA TYR A 32 2.67 5.76 1.87
C TYR A 32 2.35 5.86 0.38
N LEU A 33 1.47 5.01 -0.17
CA LEU A 33 1.03 5.12 -1.57
C LEU A 33 0.42 6.50 -1.85
N TYR A 34 -0.44 7.00 -0.95
CA TYR A 34 -0.99 8.35 -1.06
C TYR A 34 0.10 9.44 -1.02
N ASN A 35 1.10 9.29 -0.15
CA ASN A 35 2.22 10.21 -0.09
C ASN A 35 3.06 10.17 -1.37
N PHE A 36 3.25 9.01 -2.00
CA PHE A 36 3.96 8.93 -3.29
C PHE A 36 3.18 9.65 -4.39
N ILE A 37 1.85 9.52 -4.43
CA ILE A 37 1.01 10.31 -5.36
C ILE A 37 1.29 11.80 -5.20
N LYS A 38 1.35 12.29 -3.94
CA LYS A 38 1.52 13.72 -3.64
C LYS A 38 2.91 14.26 -3.91
N ASN A 39 3.94 13.46 -3.65
CA ASN A 39 5.32 13.94 -3.59
C ASN A 39 6.15 13.60 -4.84
N ILE A 40 5.63 12.77 -5.74
CA ILE A 40 6.25 12.46 -7.02
C ILE A 40 5.59 13.30 -8.12
N LYS A 41 6.40 13.82 -9.04
CA LYS A 41 5.90 14.49 -10.25
C LYS A 41 5.57 13.46 -11.31
N TRP A 42 4.31 13.44 -11.72
CA TRP A 42 3.78 12.55 -12.74
C TRP A 42 3.60 13.32 -14.06
N SER A 43 4.09 12.77 -15.17
CA SER A 43 4.02 13.45 -16.47
C SER A 43 2.72 13.19 -17.25
N ASN A 44 1.91 12.19 -16.84
CA ASN A 44 0.74 11.68 -17.57
C ASN A 44 -0.55 11.66 -16.73
N VAL A 45 -0.82 12.71 -15.96
CA VAL A 45 -2.06 12.80 -15.17
C VAL A 45 -3.14 13.52 -15.97
N ASP A 46 -4.01 12.78 -16.64
CA ASP A 46 -5.16 13.36 -17.33
C ASP A 46 -6.24 13.79 -16.31
N ASN A 47 -7.16 12.89 -15.99
CA ASN A 47 -8.30 13.17 -15.10
C ASN A 47 -8.18 12.50 -13.72
N LYS A 48 -7.27 11.56 -13.52
CA LYS A 48 -7.17 10.75 -12.29
C LYS A 48 -5.77 10.20 -12.03
N TYR A 49 -5.51 9.85 -10.78
CA TYR A 49 -4.34 9.09 -10.36
C TYR A 49 -4.69 7.60 -10.25
N MET A 50 -4.18 6.80 -11.18
CA MET A 50 -4.34 5.34 -11.18
C MET A 50 -3.32 4.63 -10.26
N VAL A 51 -3.82 3.79 -9.35
CA VAL A 51 -3.05 2.87 -8.50
C VAL A 51 -3.43 1.44 -8.84
N GLY A 52 -2.51 0.70 -9.46
CA GLY A 52 -2.64 -0.73 -9.73
C GLY A 52 -2.18 -1.56 -8.53
N VAL A 53 -2.90 -2.64 -8.21
CA VAL A 53 -2.62 -3.49 -7.05
C VAL A 53 -2.55 -4.97 -7.47
N PHE A 54 -1.38 -5.59 -7.29
CA PHE A 54 -1.18 -7.04 -7.33
C PHE A 54 -1.26 -7.61 -5.90
N ALA A 55 -2.48 -7.92 -5.46
CA ALA A 55 -2.76 -8.48 -4.15
C ALA A 55 -4.08 -9.28 -4.14
N ASP A 56 -4.42 -9.90 -3.01
CA ASP A 56 -5.75 -10.47 -2.78
C ASP A 56 -6.83 -9.37 -2.64
N ASP A 57 -8.10 -9.76 -2.74
CA ASP A 57 -9.22 -8.81 -2.74
C ASP A 57 -9.40 -8.05 -1.42
N LYS A 58 -9.02 -8.66 -0.28
CA LYS A 58 -9.09 -7.99 1.02
C LYS A 58 -8.08 -6.84 1.06
N THR A 59 -6.86 -7.09 0.62
CA THR A 59 -5.80 -6.07 0.54
C THR A 59 -6.17 -4.95 -0.42
N VAL A 60 -6.67 -5.26 -1.61
CA VAL A 60 -7.15 -4.25 -2.58
C VAL A 60 -8.24 -3.39 -1.97
N LYS A 61 -9.24 -4.01 -1.31
CA LYS A 61 -10.35 -3.29 -0.69
C LYS A 61 -9.86 -2.37 0.44
N GLU A 62 -8.92 -2.83 1.24
CA GLU A 62 -8.34 -2.03 2.32
C GLU A 62 -7.58 -0.81 1.78
N ILE A 63 -6.74 -0.99 0.76
CA ILE A 63 -6.06 0.12 0.09
C ILE A 63 -7.08 1.12 -0.48
N ASN A 64 -8.09 0.62 -1.20
CA ASN A 64 -9.14 1.47 -1.76
C ASN A 64 -9.90 2.26 -0.68
N ASN A 65 -10.21 1.67 0.46
CA ASN A 65 -10.88 2.35 1.56
C ASN A 65 -10.04 3.51 2.15
N VAL A 66 -8.71 3.42 2.08
CA VAL A 66 -7.81 4.44 2.64
C VAL A 66 -7.54 5.57 1.64
N ILE A 67 -7.30 5.25 0.37
CA ILE A 67 -6.86 6.23 -0.65
C ILE A 67 -7.87 6.49 -1.77
N GLY A 68 -8.75 5.55 -2.09
CA GLY A 68 -9.72 5.68 -3.18
C GLY A 68 -10.81 6.73 -2.91
N ILE A 69 -11.05 7.08 -1.65
CA ILE A 69 -11.96 8.16 -1.25
C ILE A 69 -11.30 9.55 -1.27
N ARG A 70 -10.00 9.63 -1.61
CA ARG A 70 -9.21 10.86 -1.54
C ARG A 70 -9.00 11.45 -2.93
N ASN A 71 -8.85 12.77 -2.95
CA ASN A 71 -8.43 13.51 -4.13
C ASN A 71 -7.04 14.12 -3.90
N PHE A 72 -6.34 14.38 -4.98
CA PHE A 72 -5.13 15.18 -5.01
C PHE A 72 -5.18 16.11 -6.22
N ASN A 73 -4.87 17.41 -6.05
CA ASN A 73 -4.98 18.42 -7.10
C ASN A 73 -6.31 18.37 -7.89
N ASN A 74 -7.43 18.27 -7.17
CA ASN A 74 -8.79 18.16 -7.74
C ASN A 74 -9.02 16.97 -8.67
N LYS A 75 -8.17 15.94 -8.60
CA LYS A 75 -8.33 14.69 -9.35
C LYS A 75 -8.51 13.51 -8.39
N PRO A 76 -9.43 12.58 -8.68
CA PRO A 76 -9.63 11.38 -7.88
C PRO A 76 -8.44 10.42 -7.98
N ILE A 77 -8.31 9.59 -6.96
CA ILE A 77 -7.40 8.44 -6.95
C ILE A 77 -8.24 7.19 -7.18
N GLU A 78 -7.93 6.42 -8.22
CA GLU A 78 -8.59 5.16 -8.51
C GLU A 78 -7.67 3.99 -8.19
N VAL A 79 -8.16 3.07 -7.35
CA VAL A 79 -7.47 1.82 -7.02
C VAL A 79 -8.05 0.69 -7.83
N LYS A 80 -7.22 -0.01 -8.58
CA LYS A 80 -7.61 -1.12 -9.44
C LYS A 80 -6.78 -2.37 -9.13
N LYS A 81 -7.45 -3.50 -8.90
CA LYS A 81 -6.78 -4.80 -8.93
C LYS A 81 -6.32 -5.10 -10.36
N ILE A 82 -5.05 -5.45 -10.52
CA ILE A 82 -4.47 -5.80 -11.83
C ILE A 82 -3.93 -7.23 -11.78
N SER A 83 -3.99 -7.92 -12.90
CA SER A 83 -3.57 -9.33 -13.00
C SER A 83 -2.48 -9.56 -14.03
N SER A 84 -2.09 -8.52 -14.78
CA SER A 84 -1.04 -8.62 -15.80
C SER A 84 -0.14 -7.38 -15.84
N PRO A 85 1.14 -7.52 -16.24
CA PRO A 85 2.05 -6.39 -16.44
C PRO A 85 1.55 -5.36 -17.45
N THR A 86 0.73 -5.75 -18.42
CA THR A 86 0.16 -4.83 -19.42
C THR A 86 -0.76 -3.79 -18.76
N GLU A 87 -1.51 -4.18 -17.73
CA GLU A 87 -2.39 -3.26 -17.00
C GLU A 87 -1.60 -2.26 -16.14
N ALA A 88 -0.39 -2.62 -15.73
CA ALA A 88 0.49 -1.76 -14.93
C ALA A 88 0.93 -0.50 -15.68
N GLY A 89 1.09 -0.55 -17.02
CA GLY A 89 1.54 0.60 -17.82
C GLY A 89 0.58 1.80 -17.82
N ASN A 90 -0.67 1.61 -17.42
CA ASN A 90 -1.66 2.69 -17.27
C ASN A 90 -1.74 3.24 -15.83
N CYS A 91 -0.89 2.75 -14.92
CA CYS A 91 -0.89 3.12 -13.52
C CYS A 91 0.25 4.09 -13.22
N HIS A 92 0.00 5.06 -12.34
CA HIS A 92 1.07 5.91 -11.79
C HIS A 92 1.84 5.16 -10.71
N ILE A 93 1.12 4.37 -9.90
CA ILE A 93 1.71 3.50 -8.89
C ILE A 93 1.24 2.08 -9.15
N VAL A 94 2.16 1.12 -9.05
CA VAL A 94 1.86 -0.30 -8.99
C VAL A 94 2.35 -0.83 -7.66
N PHE A 95 1.42 -1.26 -6.82
CA PHE A 95 1.72 -1.94 -5.57
C PHE A 95 1.71 -3.46 -5.76
N VAL A 96 2.72 -4.14 -5.24
CA VAL A 96 2.86 -5.60 -5.29
C VAL A 96 2.97 -6.14 -3.86
N SER A 97 2.00 -6.94 -3.43
CA SER A 97 2.06 -7.59 -2.12
C SER A 97 3.07 -8.75 -2.13
N SER A 98 3.49 -9.20 -0.94
CA SER A 98 4.49 -10.28 -0.81
C SER A 98 4.07 -11.56 -1.55
N SER A 99 2.77 -11.88 -1.57
CA SER A 99 2.20 -13.04 -2.28
C SER A 99 2.36 -12.98 -3.80
N PHE A 100 2.61 -11.79 -4.36
CA PHE A 100 2.73 -11.56 -5.81
C PHE A 100 4.15 -11.13 -6.22
N LYS A 101 5.16 -11.33 -5.35
CA LYS A 101 6.54 -10.92 -5.62
C LYS A 101 7.15 -11.46 -6.92
N SER A 102 6.69 -12.62 -7.39
CA SER A 102 7.15 -13.21 -8.67
C SER A 102 6.83 -12.32 -9.87
N THR A 103 5.82 -11.46 -9.76
CA THR A 103 5.40 -10.53 -10.82
C THR A 103 6.38 -9.36 -10.97
N LEU A 104 7.18 -9.02 -9.95
CA LEU A 104 8.11 -7.88 -10.00
C LEU A 104 9.10 -7.98 -11.17
N LYS A 105 9.63 -9.18 -11.43
CA LYS A 105 10.53 -9.40 -12.57
C LYS A 105 9.87 -9.13 -13.93
N GLN A 106 8.56 -9.31 -14.02
CA GLN A 106 7.78 -9.09 -15.24
C GLN A 106 7.40 -7.61 -15.44
N LEU A 107 7.41 -6.81 -14.36
CA LEU A 107 7.14 -5.36 -14.40
C LEU A 107 8.35 -4.54 -14.86
N ASN A 108 9.56 -5.12 -14.84
CA ASN A 108 10.81 -4.50 -15.29
C ASN A 108 10.95 -4.40 -16.82
N THR A 109 9.88 -4.06 -17.53
CA THR A 109 9.95 -3.80 -18.97
C THR A 109 9.87 -2.29 -19.23
N PRO A 110 10.64 -1.76 -20.21
CA PRO A 110 10.63 -0.32 -20.51
C PRO A 110 9.23 0.23 -20.84
N ALA A 111 8.34 -0.61 -21.39
CA ALA A 111 6.97 -0.24 -21.70
C ALA A 111 6.12 0.05 -20.44
N VAL A 112 6.42 -0.61 -19.31
CA VAL A 112 5.70 -0.45 -18.04
C VAL A 112 6.29 0.66 -17.18
N LEU A 113 7.60 0.91 -17.27
CA LEU A 113 8.30 1.85 -16.37
C LEU A 113 8.31 3.32 -16.81
N LYS A 114 7.68 3.67 -17.95
CA LYS A 114 7.83 5.02 -18.52
C LYS A 114 7.31 6.13 -17.59
N ASN A 115 6.28 5.86 -16.79
CA ASN A 115 5.65 6.81 -15.85
C ASN A 115 5.04 6.12 -14.61
N THR A 116 5.60 4.98 -14.20
CA THR A 116 5.03 4.14 -13.16
C THR A 116 6.05 3.89 -12.05
N LEU A 117 5.66 4.18 -10.81
CA LEU A 117 6.41 3.79 -9.62
C LEU A 117 5.99 2.38 -9.20
N VAL A 118 6.93 1.45 -9.16
CA VAL A 118 6.69 0.10 -8.64
C VAL A 118 7.03 0.08 -7.15
N VAL A 119 6.04 -0.23 -6.32
CA VAL A 119 6.16 -0.34 -4.87
C VAL A 119 5.88 -1.78 -4.46
N SER A 120 6.71 -2.37 -3.60
CA SER A 120 6.50 -3.74 -3.11
C SER A 120 6.53 -3.83 -1.59
N GLU A 121 5.88 -4.86 -1.04
CA GLU A 121 6.05 -5.23 0.38
C GLU A 121 7.38 -5.96 0.61
N GLU A 122 7.87 -6.66 -0.41
CA GLU A 122 9.12 -7.41 -0.36
C GLU A 122 9.83 -7.33 -1.71
N GLY A 123 11.16 -7.43 -1.65
CA GLY A 123 12.00 -7.45 -2.83
C GLY A 123 12.15 -6.07 -3.46
N GLY A 124 13.23 -5.38 -3.07
CA GLY A 124 13.60 -4.07 -3.58
C GLY A 124 14.16 -4.10 -5.01
N MET A 125 15.10 -3.19 -5.28
CA MET A 125 15.65 -2.92 -6.61
C MET A 125 16.10 -4.18 -7.37
N ASN A 126 16.71 -5.16 -6.70
CA ASN A 126 17.19 -6.40 -7.32
C ASN A 126 16.07 -7.26 -7.93
N ASN A 127 14.82 -7.05 -7.52
CA ASN A 127 13.65 -7.79 -8.01
C ASN A 127 12.76 -6.96 -8.94
N GLY A 128 13.00 -5.65 -9.06
CA GLY A 128 12.26 -4.75 -9.95
C GLY A 128 11.32 -3.75 -9.30
N ALA A 129 11.29 -3.67 -7.97
CA ALA A 129 10.59 -2.59 -7.30
C ALA A 129 11.46 -1.32 -7.26
N SER A 130 10.85 -0.16 -7.47
CA SER A 130 11.48 1.15 -7.25
C SER A 130 11.63 1.44 -5.76
N ILE A 131 10.61 1.07 -4.96
CA ILE A 131 10.59 1.17 -3.50
C ILE A 131 10.09 -0.15 -2.94
N ALA A 132 10.75 -0.69 -1.92
CA ALA A 132 10.22 -1.81 -1.14
C ALA A 132 10.02 -1.36 0.31
N PHE A 133 8.89 -1.75 0.90
CA PHE A 133 8.70 -1.63 2.34
C PHE A 133 9.64 -2.60 3.05
N ILE A 134 10.20 -2.17 4.18
CA ILE A 134 11.01 -2.97 5.09
C ILE A 134 10.36 -2.77 6.45
N LEU A 135 9.38 -3.61 6.77
CA LEU A 135 8.62 -3.57 8.01
C LEU A 135 8.66 -4.93 8.70
#